data_AF-A0A9P6VGA4-F1
#
_entry.id   AF-A0A9P6VGA4-F1
#
_cell.length_a   1.000
_cell.length_b   1.000
_cell.length_c   1.000
_cell.angle_alpha   90.00
_cell.angle_beta   90.00
_cell.angle_gamma   90.00
#
_symmetry.space_group_name_H-M   'P 1'
#
loop_
_entity.id
_entity.type
_entity.pdbx_description
1 polymer ?
#
loop_
_entity_poly.entity_id
_entity_poly.type
_entity_poly.pdbx_seq_one_letter_code
_entity_poly.pdbx_strand_id
1 'polypeptide(L)'
;MAVEAEISCEGIYEIASSTVESATWKRDANINLESSRKVLKKMEENGITTPRGRKSLFQLQVAHNHEEQNPGDDRIVIHRSWMDELQELQQQFAAGIFSEFIDDPSSGAGVIDDQPPVKKKPRLVVNPDMQRLRRLRAWVERLKKNGETIPTNGSRTVELKILEAKSEAGEIPALVHHDAVPKKKGKRMKINPEWKLLVHLRWRVEARKKQGKPTRLLEKLMELETKFKAGQIEQYIINSDHATPLDPTNVDSTHAESSVQKELVPEESLESEKPKAKRKMLRGLKRTEKFTRMKILERRIDNNHANSMRAAPLFADYEAIIEMQKRAKALEGSDAKDLQREIDEKTANFNEDIENLGRSASETFRHRLDNHRTFQNDPPILYWDRREAEPLQVKPDEFYPEHELCLLDFHPAPLWPVLRQDFPASYDVFEYILSSMFVTGTQSVESALKSVAPGALEWLHAECPSLTDMSKGGNPDLGLLTVRCLTLEMFKEIMEAWMRWPFRPDRFELMKKSGSATYDPDEEARNE
;
A
#
# COMPACT_ATOMS: atom_id res chain seq x y z
N MET A 1 -7.28 7.26 -23.76
CA MET A 1 -8.36 6.61 -24.53
C MET A 1 -9.74 6.76 -23.91
N ALA A 2 -10.00 6.45 -22.63
CA ALA A 2 -11.36 6.63 -22.06
C ALA A 2 -11.82 8.11 -22.00
N VAL A 3 -10.91 9.03 -21.65
CA VAL A 3 -11.22 10.46 -21.50
C VAL A 3 -11.54 11.12 -22.84
N GLU A 4 -10.72 10.89 -23.87
CA GLU A 4 -10.96 11.38 -25.24
C GLU A 4 -12.33 10.94 -25.79
N ALA A 5 -12.72 9.69 -25.48
CA ALA A 5 -14.03 9.17 -25.84
C ALA A 5 -15.17 9.88 -25.08
N GLU A 6 -14.98 10.27 -23.81
CA GLU A 6 -15.93 11.10 -23.04
C GLU A 6 -16.05 12.54 -23.55
N ILE A 7 -15.03 13.03 -24.25
CA ILE A 7 -15.05 14.37 -24.86
C ILE A 7 -15.73 14.34 -26.23
N SER A 8 -15.53 13.24 -26.97
CA SER A 8 -16.02 13.08 -28.33
C SER A 8 -17.39 12.39 -28.40
N CYS A 9 -17.86 11.80 -27.31
CA CYS A 9 -19.14 11.09 -27.22
C CYS A 9 -20.00 11.68 -26.10
N GLU A 10 -21.30 11.77 -26.34
CA GLU A 10 -22.30 12.07 -25.31
C GLU A 10 -22.44 10.89 -24.34
N GLY A 11 -22.37 9.67 -24.88
CA GLY A 11 -22.44 8.44 -24.13
C GLY A 11 -21.67 7.30 -24.80
N ILE A 12 -21.16 6.40 -23.96
CA ILE A 12 -20.59 5.12 -24.37
C ILE A 12 -21.29 4.05 -23.54
N TYR A 13 -22.06 3.20 -24.21
CA TYR A 13 -22.90 2.20 -23.56
C TYR A 13 -22.37 0.81 -23.86
N GLU A 14 -22.09 0.07 -22.80
CA GLU A 14 -21.79 -1.35 -22.91
C GLU A 14 -23.11 -2.11 -22.96
N ILE A 15 -23.44 -2.65 -24.14
CA ILE A 15 -24.71 -3.33 -24.40
C ILE A 15 -24.63 -4.80 -23.99
N ALA A 16 -23.50 -5.43 -24.30
CA ALA A 16 -23.25 -6.83 -24.03
C ALA A 16 -21.77 -7.05 -23.75
N SER A 17 -21.43 -7.86 -22.75
CA SER A 17 -20.03 -8.03 -22.36
C SER A 17 -19.74 -9.38 -21.75
N SER A 18 -18.47 -9.77 -21.85
CA SER A 18 -17.92 -10.88 -21.10
C SER A 18 -18.04 -10.60 -19.61
N THR A 19 -18.48 -11.60 -18.86
CA THR A 19 -18.46 -11.54 -17.40
C THR A 19 -17.07 -11.81 -16.80
N VAL A 20 -16.05 -12.06 -17.60
CA VAL A 20 -14.71 -12.34 -17.11
C VAL A 20 -13.94 -11.02 -16.98
N GLU A 21 -13.78 -10.55 -15.74
CA GLU A 21 -12.96 -9.38 -15.46
C GLU A 21 -11.46 -9.70 -15.63
N SER A 22 -10.91 -9.36 -16.80
CA SER A 22 -9.52 -9.63 -17.18
C SER A 22 -8.54 -8.49 -16.87
N ALA A 23 -9.04 -7.35 -16.37
CA ALA A 23 -8.21 -6.17 -16.12
C ALA A 23 -7.18 -6.38 -15.00
N THR A 24 -5.93 -5.98 -15.26
CA THR A 24 -4.83 -5.98 -14.28
C THR A 24 -5.12 -5.07 -13.08
N TRP A 25 -5.81 -3.95 -13.34
CA TRP A 25 -6.25 -2.99 -12.33
C TRP A 25 -7.75 -3.16 -12.11
N LYS A 26 -8.09 -3.80 -11.00
CA LYS A 26 -9.47 -4.06 -10.62
C LYS A 26 -9.99 -2.94 -9.75
N ARG A 27 -11.21 -2.52 -10.05
CA ARG A 27 -11.97 -1.63 -9.17
C ARG A 27 -12.35 -2.37 -7.89
N ASP A 28 -12.66 -1.62 -6.84
CA ASP A 28 -13.23 -2.18 -5.62
C ASP A 28 -14.53 -2.93 -5.95
N ALA A 29 -14.63 -4.19 -5.53
CA ALA A 29 -15.82 -5.01 -5.78
C ALA A 29 -17.07 -4.40 -5.12
N ASN A 30 -16.93 -3.73 -3.97
CA ASN A 30 -18.04 -3.09 -3.28
C ASN A 30 -18.59 -1.93 -4.11
N ILE A 31 -17.71 -1.18 -4.79
CA ILE A 31 -18.15 -0.11 -5.69
C ILE A 31 -18.87 -0.70 -6.91
N ASN A 32 -18.37 -1.79 -7.49
CA ASN A 32 -19.04 -2.45 -8.61
C ASN A 32 -20.43 -3.01 -8.21
N LEU A 33 -20.53 -3.61 -7.03
CA LEU A 33 -21.81 -4.08 -6.48
C LEU A 33 -22.78 -2.93 -6.26
N GLU A 34 -22.34 -1.85 -5.63
CA GLU A 34 -23.18 -0.68 -5.38
C GLU A 34 -23.62 0.03 -6.66
N SER A 35 -22.70 0.18 -7.62
CA SER A 35 -23.00 0.64 -8.97
C SER A 35 -24.10 -0.22 -9.61
N SER A 36 -23.99 -1.55 -9.49
CA SER A 36 -24.99 -2.49 -10.03
C SER A 36 -26.33 -2.42 -9.29
N ARG A 37 -26.34 -2.20 -7.97
CA ARG A 37 -27.58 -1.96 -7.20
C ARG A 37 -28.32 -0.71 -7.71
N LYS A 38 -27.59 0.40 -7.88
CA LYS A 38 -28.16 1.66 -8.40
C LYS A 38 -28.76 1.46 -9.79
N VAL A 39 -28.09 0.70 -10.65
CA VAL A 39 -28.58 0.41 -12.01
C VAL A 39 -29.80 -0.51 -11.98
N LEU A 40 -29.79 -1.57 -11.17
CA LEU A 40 -30.94 -2.46 -11.01
C LEU A 40 -32.19 -1.71 -10.53
N LYS A 41 -32.02 -0.75 -9.61
CA LYS A 41 -33.09 0.13 -9.17
C LYS A 41 -33.65 0.98 -10.32
N LYS A 42 -32.78 1.61 -11.14
CA LYS A 42 -33.20 2.35 -12.34
C LYS A 42 -33.92 1.45 -13.36
N MET A 43 -33.42 0.23 -13.56
CA MET A 43 -34.05 -0.76 -14.45
C MET A 43 -35.46 -1.10 -13.98
N GLU A 44 -35.65 -1.32 -12.68
CA GLU A 44 -36.96 -1.58 -12.08
C GLU A 44 -37.91 -0.38 -12.26
N GLU A 45 -37.44 0.84 -11.96
CA GLU A 45 -38.20 2.08 -12.13
C GLU A 45 -38.63 2.31 -13.59
N ASN A 46 -37.80 1.92 -14.56
CA ASN A 46 -38.06 2.05 -15.99
C ASN A 46 -38.77 0.84 -16.62
N GLY A 47 -39.10 -0.20 -15.84
CA GLY A 47 -39.71 -1.44 -16.35
C GLY A 47 -38.79 -2.25 -17.28
N ILE A 48 -37.48 -2.06 -17.19
CA ILE A 48 -36.47 -2.79 -17.97
C ILE A 48 -36.16 -4.10 -17.26
N THR A 49 -36.22 -5.22 -18.00
CA THR A 49 -35.90 -6.55 -17.46
C THR A 49 -34.78 -7.21 -18.27
N THR A 50 -33.83 -7.85 -17.58
CA THR A 50 -32.77 -8.62 -18.25
C THR A 50 -33.32 -9.97 -18.72
N PRO A 51 -33.11 -10.35 -19.99
CA PRO A 51 -33.52 -11.65 -20.52
C PRO A 51 -32.98 -12.84 -19.71
N ARG A 52 -33.72 -13.94 -19.73
CA ARG A 52 -33.35 -15.18 -19.03
C ARG A 52 -31.99 -15.68 -19.53
N GLY A 53 -31.08 -15.97 -18.60
CA GLY A 53 -29.73 -16.47 -18.90
C GLY A 53 -28.73 -15.39 -19.36
N ARG A 54 -29.12 -14.11 -19.36
CA ARG A 54 -28.27 -12.97 -19.75
C ARG A 54 -27.91 -12.04 -18.59
N LYS A 55 -28.18 -12.46 -17.36
CA LYS A 55 -27.87 -11.64 -16.17
C LYS A 55 -26.36 -11.52 -15.97
N SER A 56 -25.87 -10.32 -15.70
CA SER A 56 -24.47 -10.09 -15.38
C SER A 56 -24.10 -10.77 -14.05
N LEU A 57 -22.81 -11.03 -13.81
CA LEU A 57 -22.36 -11.60 -12.52
C LEU A 57 -22.73 -10.70 -11.35
N PHE A 58 -22.61 -9.37 -11.50
CA PHE A 58 -22.98 -8.45 -10.43
C PHE A 58 -24.48 -8.43 -10.18
N GLN A 59 -25.32 -8.59 -11.21
CA GLN A 59 -26.76 -8.77 -11.00
C GLN A 59 -27.08 -10.02 -10.19
N LEU A 60 -26.40 -11.12 -10.48
CA LEU A 60 -26.56 -12.36 -9.73
C LEU A 60 -26.06 -12.21 -8.28
N GLN A 61 -24.94 -11.52 -8.07
CA GLN A 61 -24.39 -11.25 -6.74
C GLN A 61 -25.30 -10.33 -5.91
N VAL A 62 -25.83 -9.26 -6.51
CA VAL A 62 -26.79 -8.35 -5.84
C VAL A 62 -28.06 -9.10 -5.48
N ALA A 63 -28.56 -9.99 -6.34
CA ALA A 63 -29.73 -10.82 -6.02
C ALA A 63 -29.48 -11.82 -4.88
N HIS A 64 -28.22 -12.21 -4.64
CA HIS A 64 -27.85 -13.15 -3.57
C HIS A 64 -27.49 -12.44 -2.25
N ASN A 65 -26.92 -11.24 -2.33
CA ASN A 65 -26.50 -10.43 -1.18
C ASN A 65 -27.62 -9.44 -0.78
N HIS A 66 -28.45 -9.84 0.19
CA HIS A 66 -29.52 -9.01 0.73
C HIS A 66 -29.05 -7.83 1.62
N GLU A 67 -27.77 -7.78 2.01
CA GLU A 67 -27.25 -6.70 2.86
C GLU A 67 -26.61 -5.57 2.03
N GLU A 68 -27.06 -4.32 2.27
CA GLU A 68 -26.40 -3.09 1.82
C GLU A 68 -25.03 -2.99 2.51
N GLN A 69 -23.97 -3.30 1.79
CA GLN A 69 -22.61 -2.95 2.22
C GLN A 69 -22.33 -1.54 1.75
N ASN A 70 -21.94 -0.65 2.68
CA ASN A 70 -21.58 0.72 2.34
C ASN A 70 -20.38 0.71 1.38
N PRO A 71 -20.44 1.42 0.24
CA PRO A 71 -19.29 1.58 -0.65
C PRO A 71 -18.17 2.31 0.11
N GLY A 72 -17.10 1.61 0.45
CA GLY A 72 -16.00 2.14 1.28
C GLY A 72 -15.90 1.53 2.69
N ASP A 73 -16.79 0.61 3.07
CA ASP A 73 -16.70 -0.11 4.35
C ASP A 73 -15.36 -0.87 4.48
N ASP A 74 -14.86 -1.02 5.71
CA ASP A 74 -13.46 -1.31 6.11
C ASP A 74 -12.84 -2.57 5.46
N ARG A 75 -13.67 -3.42 4.85
CA ARG A 75 -13.26 -4.60 4.08
C ARG A 75 -13.38 -4.31 2.58
N ILE A 76 -12.46 -3.51 2.06
CA ILE A 76 -12.22 -3.38 0.62
C ILE A 76 -11.80 -4.76 0.07
N VAL A 77 -12.69 -5.45 -0.63
CA VAL A 77 -12.43 -6.76 -1.22
C VAL A 77 -12.11 -6.60 -2.70
N ILE A 78 -10.82 -6.53 -3.05
CA ILE A 78 -10.40 -6.68 -4.45
C ILE A 78 -10.25 -8.17 -4.73
N HIS A 79 -11.24 -8.76 -5.37
CA HIS A 79 -11.17 -10.17 -5.76
C HIS A 79 -10.12 -10.37 -6.85
N ARG A 80 -9.17 -11.28 -6.64
CA ARG A 80 -8.09 -11.57 -7.60
C ARG A 80 -8.05 -13.06 -7.89
N SER A 81 -7.68 -13.44 -9.12
CA SER A 81 -7.65 -14.84 -9.56
C SER A 81 -6.78 -15.77 -8.68
N TRP A 82 -5.73 -15.23 -8.05
CA TRP A 82 -4.91 -16.02 -7.13
C TRP A 82 -5.62 -16.33 -5.79
N MET A 83 -6.73 -15.68 -5.47
CA MET A 83 -7.57 -16.03 -4.31
C MET A 83 -8.31 -17.35 -4.58
N ASP A 84 -8.84 -17.54 -5.79
CA ASP A 84 -9.42 -18.81 -6.23
C ASP A 84 -8.35 -19.91 -6.24
N GLU A 85 -7.15 -19.62 -6.76
CA GLU A 85 -5.99 -20.53 -6.71
C GLU A 85 -5.66 -20.93 -5.27
N LEU A 86 -5.69 -19.99 -4.33
CA LEU A 86 -5.44 -20.30 -2.93
C LEU A 86 -6.53 -21.21 -2.35
N GLN A 87 -7.81 -20.89 -2.61
CA GLN A 87 -8.93 -21.68 -2.14
C GLN A 87 -8.86 -23.11 -2.69
N GLU A 88 -8.55 -23.26 -3.97
CA GLU A 88 -8.35 -24.56 -4.60
C GLU A 88 -7.17 -25.32 -3.97
N LEU A 89 -6.01 -24.68 -3.79
CA LEU A 89 -4.85 -25.30 -3.15
C LEU A 89 -5.14 -25.72 -1.71
N GLN A 90 -5.90 -24.91 -0.96
CA GLN A 90 -6.32 -25.24 0.41
C GLN A 90 -7.28 -26.44 0.43
N GLN A 91 -8.22 -26.51 -0.51
CA GLN A 91 -9.12 -27.65 -0.67
C GLN A 91 -8.34 -28.92 -1.06
N GLN A 92 -7.44 -28.83 -2.03
CA GLN A 92 -6.57 -29.94 -2.44
C GLN A 92 -5.69 -30.42 -1.28
N PHE A 93 -5.16 -29.52 -0.47
CA PHE A 93 -4.38 -29.86 0.72
C PHE A 93 -5.23 -30.53 1.79
N ALA A 94 -6.42 -30.00 2.08
CA ALA A 94 -7.36 -30.56 3.05
C ALA A 94 -7.88 -31.94 2.62
N ALA A 95 -8.07 -32.16 1.32
CA ALA A 95 -8.41 -33.44 0.74
C ALA A 95 -7.24 -34.44 0.70
N GLY A 96 -6.03 -34.02 1.12
CA GLY A 96 -4.84 -34.87 1.12
C GLY A 96 -4.25 -35.15 -0.26
N ILE A 97 -4.63 -34.39 -1.30
CA ILE A 97 -4.14 -34.57 -2.68
C ILE A 97 -2.64 -34.30 -2.78
N PHE A 98 -2.12 -33.41 -1.93
CA PHE A 98 -0.68 -33.21 -1.76
C PHE A 98 -0.32 -32.99 -0.29
N SER A 99 0.89 -33.40 0.09
CA SER A 99 1.44 -33.27 1.44
C SER A 99 2.25 -31.97 1.62
N GLU A 100 2.55 -31.58 2.87
CA GLU A 100 3.46 -30.46 3.14
C GLU A 100 4.87 -30.76 2.63
N PHE A 101 5.29 -32.03 2.75
CA PHE A 101 6.62 -32.49 2.43
C PHE A 101 6.60 -33.66 1.46
N ILE A 102 7.55 -33.67 0.55
CA ILE A 102 7.93 -34.83 -0.25
C ILE A 102 9.34 -35.23 0.19
N ASP A 103 9.59 -36.53 0.25
CA ASP A 103 10.93 -37.07 0.46
C ASP A 103 11.81 -36.61 -0.70
N ASP A 104 12.89 -35.91 -0.41
CA ASP A 104 13.83 -35.51 -1.43
C ASP A 104 14.87 -36.64 -1.59
N PRO A 105 14.79 -37.49 -2.64
CA PRO A 105 15.75 -38.57 -2.84
C PRO A 105 17.17 -38.05 -3.10
N SER A 106 17.34 -36.76 -3.43
CA SER A 106 18.66 -36.13 -3.57
C SER A 106 19.23 -35.65 -2.23
N SER A 107 18.40 -35.56 -1.19
CA SER A 107 18.87 -35.40 0.17
C SER A 107 19.30 -36.78 0.67
N GLY A 108 20.61 -37.07 0.59
CA GLY A 108 21.18 -38.35 1.02
C GLY A 108 21.05 -38.60 2.53
N ALA A 109 19.83 -38.79 3.03
CA ALA A 109 19.53 -39.17 4.41
C ALA A 109 19.57 -40.70 4.61
N GLY A 110 19.99 -41.44 3.58
CA GLY A 110 19.96 -42.90 3.54
C GLY A 110 21.31 -43.58 3.37
N VAL A 111 22.43 -43.00 3.80
CA VAL A 111 23.64 -43.76 4.18
C VAL A 111 24.37 -42.94 5.26
N ILE A 112 24.45 -43.46 6.48
CA ILE A 112 25.46 -43.01 7.45
C ILE A 112 26.78 -43.56 6.90
N ASP A 113 27.36 -42.87 5.92
CA ASP A 113 28.72 -43.11 5.50
C ASP A 113 29.61 -42.28 6.43
N ASP A 114 30.56 -42.93 7.09
CA ASP A 114 31.60 -42.34 7.96
C ASP A 114 32.59 -41.49 7.13
N GLN A 115 32.09 -40.72 6.17
CA GLN A 115 32.85 -39.74 5.43
C GLN A 115 33.09 -38.53 6.33
N PRO A 116 34.36 -38.20 6.65
CA PRO A 116 34.68 -37.01 7.41
C PRO A 116 34.11 -35.78 6.70
N PRO A 117 33.62 -34.77 7.43
CA PRO A 117 32.93 -33.63 6.84
C PRO A 117 33.80 -33.01 5.77
N VAL A 118 33.34 -33.07 4.51
CA VAL A 118 33.99 -32.39 3.39
C VAL A 118 34.11 -30.93 3.78
N LYS A 119 35.36 -30.49 4.02
CA LYS A 119 35.69 -29.13 4.42
C LYS A 119 35.14 -28.19 3.35
N LYS A 120 34.00 -27.55 3.62
CA LYS A 120 33.41 -26.54 2.74
C LYS A 120 34.48 -25.49 2.47
N LYS A 121 34.78 -25.24 1.19
CA LYS A 121 35.73 -24.19 0.78
C LYS A 121 35.38 -22.90 1.53
N PRO A 122 36.34 -22.24 2.19
CA PRO A 122 36.07 -21.09 3.03
C PRO A 122 35.48 -19.97 2.17
N ARG A 123 34.23 -19.59 2.44
CA ARG A 123 33.57 -18.48 1.73
C ARG A 123 34.25 -17.18 2.15
N LEU A 124 34.74 -16.44 1.17
CA LEU A 124 35.13 -15.05 1.34
C LEU A 124 33.86 -14.23 1.54
N VAL A 125 33.83 -13.41 2.58
CA VAL A 125 32.71 -12.51 2.89
C VAL A 125 33.26 -11.09 2.97
N VAL A 126 32.48 -10.12 2.50
CA VAL A 126 32.85 -8.71 2.59
C VAL A 126 33.04 -8.34 4.06
N ASN A 127 34.18 -7.76 4.39
CA ASN A 127 34.52 -7.38 5.75
C ASN A 127 33.41 -6.48 6.34
N PRO A 128 32.86 -6.81 7.52
CA PRO A 128 31.82 -6.00 8.17
C PRO A 128 32.19 -4.52 8.30
N ASP A 129 33.45 -4.22 8.54
CA ASP A 129 33.94 -2.84 8.69
C ASP A 129 34.00 -2.12 7.33
N MET A 130 34.30 -2.83 6.23
CA MET A 130 34.14 -2.27 4.87
C MET A 130 32.68 -2.02 4.51
N GLN A 131 31.77 -2.89 4.94
CA GLN A 131 30.34 -2.64 4.74
C GLN A 131 29.87 -1.41 5.52
N ARG A 132 30.35 -1.22 6.76
CA ARG A 132 30.06 -0.03 7.57
C ARG A 132 30.60 1.23 6.92
N LEU A 133 31.86 1.20 6.47
CA LEU A 133 32.49 2.31 5.76
C LEU A 133 31.70 2.72 4.52
N ARG A 134 31.28 1.76 3.69
CA ARG A 134 30.43 2.03 2.51
C ARG A 134 29.11 2.71 2.88
N ARG A 135 28.45 2.28 3.96
CA ARG A 135 27.20 2.90 4.42
C ARG A 135 27.41 4.33 4.92
N LEU A 136 28.50 4.58 5.66
CA LEU A 136 28.80 5.91 6.18
C LEU A 136 29.17 6.88 5.05
N ARG A 137 29.91 6.45 4.03
CA ARG A 137 30.16 7.25 2.81
C ARG A 137 28.87 7.56 2.05
N ALA A 138 28.00 6.56 1.86
CA ALA A 138 26.70 6.78 1.22
C ALA A 138 25.79 7.73 2.01
N TRP A 139 25.88 7.72 3.35
CA TRP A 139 25.19 8.68 4.20
C TRP A 139 25.73 10.11 4.00
N VAL A 140 27.05 10.29 3.93
CA VAL A 140 27.67 11.60 3.64
C VAL A 140 27.26 12.15 2.27
N GLU A 141 27.29 11.32 1.22
CA GLU A 141 26.87 11.74 -0.13
C GLU A 141 25.39 12.16 -0.19
N ARG A 142 24.54 11.51 0.61
CA ARG A 142 23.13 11.91 0.74
C ARG A 142 22.98 13.29 1.38
N LEU A 143 23.72 13.57 2.45
CA LEU A 143 23.70 14.88 3.09
C LEU A 143 24.13 15.99 2.13
N LYS A 144 25.22 15.76 1.37
CA LYS A 144 25.70 16.70 0.35
C LYS A 144 24.63 16.97 -0.72
N LYS A 145 23.97 15.91 -1.22
CA LYS A 145 22.91 16.04 -2.22
C LYS A 145 21.71 16.84 -1.72
N ASN A 146 21.43 16.77 -0.42
CA ASN A 146 20.34 17.48 0.23
C ASN A 146 20.71 18.91 0.69
N GLY A 147 21.97 19.34 0.53
CA GLY A 147 22.45 20.63 1.06
C GLY A 147 22.60 20.67 2.59
N GLU A 148 22.62 19.51 3.25
CA GLU A 148 22.75 19.40 4.70
C GLU A 148 24.23 19.43 5.13
N THR A 149 24.54 20.09 6.25
CA THR A 149 25.90 20.13 6.80
C THR A 149 26.22 18.88 7.61
N ILE A 150 27.44 18.36 7.47
CA ILE A 150 27.89 17.16 8.19
C ILE A 150 28.21 17.54 9.64
N PRO A 151 27.59 16.90 10.66
CA PRO A 151 27.88 17.19 12.06
C PRO A 151 29.35 16.89 12.39
N THR A 152 30.11 17.87 12.89
CA THR A 152 31.56 17.74 13.10
C THR A 152 31.94 16.74 14.20
N ASN A 153 31.11 16.59 15.23
CA ASN A 153 31.36 15.74 16.40
C ASN A 153 30.31 14.62 16.59
N GLY A 154 29.57 14.27 15.54
CA GLY A 154 28.61 13.18 15.59
C GLY A 154 29.28 11.81 15.73
N SER A 155 28.64 10.89 16.47
CA SER A 155 29.14 9.51 16.63
C SER A 155 29.42 8.81 15.28
N ARG A 156 28.61 9.09 14.25
CA ARG A 156 28.81 8.58 12.88
C ARG A 156 30.01 9.22 12.17
N THR A 157 30.26 10.50 12.40
CA THR A 157 31.38 11.25 11.82
C THR A 157 32.71 10.78 12.42
N VAL A 158 32.73 10.52 13.73
CA VAL A 158 33.88 9.92 14.42
C VAL A 158 34.11 8.48 13.94
N GLU A 159 33.05 7.67 13.82
CA GLU A 159 33.16 6.30 13.29
C GLU A 159 33.66 6.29 11.84
N LEU A 160 33.19 7.22 10.99
CA LEU A 160 33.66 7.37 9.61
C LEU A 160 35.17 7.67 9.57
N LYS A 161 35.63 8.69 10.32
CA LYS A 161 37.06 9.05 10.37
C LYS A 161 37.94 7.88 10.81
N ILE A 162 37.50 7.13 11.82
CA ILE A 162 38.23 5.96 12.32
C ILE A 162 38.30 4.86 11.25
N LEU A 163 37.18 4.56 10.57
CA LEU A 163 37.14 3.53 9.54
C LEU A 163 37.87 3.93 8.26
N GLU A 164 37.90 5.22 7.92
CA GLU A 164 38.69 5.75 6.81
C GLU A 164 40.18 5.65 7.10
N ALA A 165 40.63 6.09 8.26
CA ALA A 165 42.03 5.94 8.68
C ALA A 165 42.47 4.47 8.68
N LYS A 166 41.62 3.55 9.17
CA LYS A 166 41.89 2.11 9.15
C LYS A 166 41.89 1.52 7.74
N SER A 167 41.02 2.00 6.86
CA SER A 167 40.99 1.58 5.45
C SER A 167 42.23 2.07 4.71
N GLU A 168 42.69 3.30 4.98
CA GLU A 168 43.89 3.89 4.38
C GLU A 168 45.17 3.21 4.89
N ALA A 169 45.20 2.81 6.16
CA ALA A 169 46.26 2.00 6.74
C ALA A 169 46.27 0.54 6.26
N GLY A 170 45.28 0.12 5.43
CA GLY A 170 45.17 -1.25 4.92
C GLY A 170 44.68 -2.28 5.95
N GLU A 171 44.21 -1.85 7.12
CA GLU A 171 43.75 -2.73 8.20
C GLU A 171 42.38 -3.37 7.93
N ILE A 172 41.63 -2.84 6.94
CA ILE A 172 40.31 -3.33 6.57
C ILE A 172 40.32 -3.92 5.15
N PRO A 173 40.69 -5.20 4.98
CA PRO A 173 40.66 -5.84 3.66
C PRO A 173 39.22 -5.94 3.13
N ALA A 174 39.05 -5.80 1.82
CA ALA A 174 37.75 -5.83 1.13
C ALA A 174 36.98 -7.14 1.36
N LEU A 175 37.71 -8.25 1.43
CA LEU A 175 37.20 -9.59 1.66
C LEU A 175 37.98 -10.23 2.81
N VAL A 176 37.26 -10.88 3.72
CA VAL A 176 37.83 -11.69 4.80
C VAL A 176 37.25 -13.09 4.72
N HIS A 177 38.03 -14.09 5.12
CA HIS A 177 37.47 -15.41 5.33
C HIS A 177 36.40 -15.34 6.43
N HIS A 178 35.25 -15.98 6.19
CA HIS A 178 34.13 -16.00 7.14
C HIS A 178 34.56 -16.39 8.57
N ASP A 179 35.57 -17.25 8.70
CA ASP A 179 36.08 -17.73 9.99
C ASP A 179 37.03 -16.75 10.68
N ALA A 180 37.60 -15.80 9.93
CA ALA A 180 38.42 -14.70 10.46
C ALA A 180 37.58 -13.51 10.95
N VAL A 181 36.26 -13.51 10.73
CA VAL A 181 35.37 -12.50 11.30
C VAL A 181 35.23 -12.78 12.79
N PRO A 182 35.72 -11.91 13.69
CA PRO A 182 35.54 -12.11 15.12
C PRO A 182 34.03 -12.14 15.41
N LYS A 183 33.51 -13.33 15.73
CA LYS A 183 32.16 -13.49 16.23
C LYS A 183 32.10 -12.71 17.53
N LYS A 184 31.60 -11.47 17.49
CA LYS A 184 31.31 -10.70 18.70
C LYS A 184 30.36 -11.54 19.55
N LYS A 185 30.91 -12.27 20.52
CA LYS A 185 30.15 -12.85 21.64
C LYS A 185 29.73 -11.70 22.54
N GLY A 186 28.90 -10.80 22.00
CA GLY A 186 28.16 -9.89 22.86
C GLY A 186 27.26 -10.77 23.71
N LYS A 187 27.53 -10.84 25.02
CA LYS A 187 26.55 -11.34 25.99
C LYS A 187 25.29 -10.52 25.73
N ARG A 188 24.29 -11.09 25.07
CA ARG A 188 22.97 -10.47 24.95
C ARG A 188 22.45 -10.38 26.37
N MET A 189 22.50 -9.18 26.96
CA MET A 189 21.88 -8.91 28.25
C MET A 189 20.41 -9.30 28.10
N LYS A 190 19.97 -10.28 28.89
CA LYS A 190 18.56 -10.68 28.90
C LYS A 190 17.80 -9.60 29.65
N ILE A 191 16.97 -8.87 28.92
CA ILE A 191 16.07 -7.86 29.49
C ILE A 191 15.06 -8.59 30.37
N ASN A 192 14.85 -8.08 31.59
CA ASN A 192 13.85 -8.64 32.50
C ASN A 192 12.45 -8.52 31.87
N PRO A 193 11.67 -9.61 31.76
CA PRO A 193 10.33 -9.57 31.18
C PRO A 193 9.37 -8.61 31.90
N GLU A 194 9.51 -8.43 33.23
CA GLU A 194 8.69 -7.49 33.99
C GLU A 194 9.05 -6.03 33.69
N TRP A 195 10.34 -5.73 33.49
CA TRP A 195 10.79 -4.42 33.00
C TRP A 195 10.22 -4.11 31.62
N LYS A 196 10.25 -5.09 30.71
CA LYS A 196 9.67 -4.94 29.37
C LYS A 196 8.16 -4.69 29.42
N LEU A 197 7.46 -5.39 30.32
CA LEU A 197 6.03 -5.19 30.55
C LEU A 197 5.74 -3.80 31.15
N LEU A 198 6.55 -3.33 32.09
CA LEU A 198 6.45 -2.00 32.68
C LEU A 198 6.58 -0.90 31.61
N VAL A 199 7.60 -0.96 30.76
CA VAL A 199 7.80 0.00 29.65
C VAL A 199 6.62 -0.01 28.69
N HIS A 200 6.11 -1.19 28.33
CA HIS A 200 4.95 -1.32 27.45
C HIS A 200 3.68 -0.72 28.08
N LEU A 201 3.45 -0.95 29.37
CA LEU A 201 2.28 -0.43 30.09
C LEU A 201 2.33 1.09 30.26
N ARG A 202 3.50 1.69 30.52
CA ARG A 202 3.68 3.16 30.53
C ARG A 202 3.19 3.80 29.23
N TRP A 203 3.72 3.31 28.11
CA TRP A 203 3.35 3.81 26.79
C TRP A 203 1.84 3.66 26.51
N ARG A 204 1.25 2.51 26.88
CA ARG A 204 -0.16 2.21 26.58
C ARG A 204 -1.14 3.00 27.46
N VAL A 205 -0.78 3.27 28.71
CA VAL A 205 -1.56 4.14 29.61
C VAL A 205 -1.49 5.59 29.14
N GLU A 206 -0.32 6.07 28.73
CA GLU A 206 -0.13 7.43 28.21
C GLU A 206 -0.92 7.66 26.92
N ALA A 207 -0.89 6.70 25.98
CA ALA A 207 -1.69 6.74 24.76
C ALA A 207 -3.21 6.78 25.05
N ARG A 208 -3.69 6.03 26.05
CA ARG A 208 -5.12 6.05 26.44
C ARG A 208 -5.53 7.31 27.20
N LYS A 209 -4.61 7.89 27.97
CA LYS A 209 -4.84 9.18 28.65
C LYS A 209 -5.03 10.30 27.62
N LYS A 210 -4.24 10.30 26.53
CA LYS A 210 -4.45 11.22 25.40
C LYS A 210 -5.81 11.04 24.70
N GLN A 211 -6.39 9.84 24.78
CA GLN A 211 -7.71 9.52 24.21
C GLN A 211 -8.88 9.72 25.20
N GLY A 212 -8.64 10.24 26.41
CA GLY A 212 -9.70 10.46 27.41
C GLY A 212 -10.38 9.19 27.94
N LYS A 213 -9.80 8.00 27.72
CA LYS A 213 -10.42 6.72 28.11
C LYS A 213 -9.94 6.24 29.49
N PRO A 214 -10.83 5.83 30.40
CA PRO A 214 -10.43 5.24 31.67
C PRO A 214 -9.70 3.92 31.42
N THR A 215 -8.60 3.69 32.16
CA THR A 215 -7.70 2.58 31.86
C THR A 215 -7.56 1.64 33.04
N ARG A 216 -8.18 0.46 32.97
CA ARG A 216 -8.01 -0.65 33.95
C ARG A 216 -6.56 -1.15 34.08
N LEU A 217 -5.67 -0.73 33.18
CA LEU A 217 -4.23 -1.05 33.22
C LEU A 217 -3.45 -0.17 34.20
N LEU A 218 -4.06 0.88 34.76
CA LEU A 218 -3.39 1.82 35.66
C LEU A 218 -2.97 1.12 36.97
N GLU A 219 -3.80 0.23 37.51
CA GLU A 219 -3.50 -0.54 38.72
C GLU A 219 -2.28 -1.44 38.53
N LYS A 220 -2.22 -2.15 37.40
CA LYS A 220 -1.09 -3.05 37.08
C LYS A 220 0.20 -2.28 36.75
N LEU A 221 0.07 -1.09 36.16
CA LEU A 221 1.20 -0.17 35.99
C LEU A 221 1.73 0.29 37.36
N MET A 222 0.85 0.72 38.27
CA MET A 222 1.21 1.15 39.62
C MET A 222 1.86 0.02 40.44
N GLU A 223 1.38 -1.21 40.31
CA GLU A 223 1.99 -2.40 40.93
C GLU A 223 3.44 -2.60 40.45
N LEU A 224 3.66 -2.60 39.14
CA LEU A 224 5.00 -2.78 38.56
C LEU A 224 5.93 -1.59 38.82
N GLU A 225 5.39 -0.37 38.91
CA GLU A 225 6.19 0.80 39.32
C GLU A 225 6.61 0.72 40.78
N THR A 226 5.74 0.22 41.65
CA THR A 226 6.07 -0.04 43.06
C THR A 226 7.17 -1.11 43.16
N LYS A 227 7.04 -2.23 42.43
CA LYS A 227 8.08 -3.28 42.37
C LYS A 227 9.41 -2.76 41.80
N PHE A 228 9.36 -1.91 40.77
CA PHE A 228 10.56 -1.28 40.21
C PHE A 228 11.23 -0.33 41.20
N LYS A 229 10.45 0.54 41.88
CA LYS A 229 10.97 1.45 42.92
C LYS A 229 11.53 0.70 44.14
N ALA A 230 10.94 -0.44 44.49
CA ALA A 230 11.43 -1.33 45.54
C ALA A 230 12.67 -2.15 45.12
N GLY A 231 13.19 -1.97 43.89
CA GLY A 231 14.35 -2.68 43.38
C GLY A 231 14.09 -4.15 43.01
N GLN A 232 12.82 -4.59 43.00
CA GLN A 232 12.45 -5.98 42.68
C GLN A 232 12.45 -6.25 41.18
N ILE A 233 12.40 -5.20 40.35
CA ILE A 233 12.50 -5.29 38.89
C ILE A 233 13.78 -4.59 38.45
N GLU A 234 14.81 -5.35 38.10
CA GLU A 234 15.99 -4.80 37.43
C GLU A 234 15.79 -4.73 35.91
N GLN A 235 16.44 -3.77 35.25
CA GLN A 235 16.34 -3.61 33.79
C GLN A 235 16.96 -4.79 33.03
N TYR A 236 17.95 -5.45 33.63
CA TYR A 236 18.70 -6.55 33.05
C TYR A 236 18.85 -7.67 34.08
N ILE A 237 18.78 -8.92 33.63
CA ILE A 237 19.07 -10.07 34.49
C ILE A 237 20.59 -10.19 34.61
N ILE A 238 21.16 -9.89 35.77
CA ILE A 238 22.57 -10.13 36.08
C ILE A 238 22.71 -11.58 36.55
N ASN A 239 23.36 -12.44 35.77
CA ASN A 239 23.76 -13.76 36.26
C ASN A 239 24.93 -13.58 37.24
N SER A 240 24.69 -13.71 38.55
CA SER A 240 25.72 -13.68 39.58
C SER A 240 26.36 -15.06 39.77
N ASP A 241 27.23 -15.47 38.84
CA ASP A 241 28.11 -16.63 39.04
C ASP A 241 29.44 -16.15 39.65
N HIS A 242 29.43 -15.68 40.91
CA HIS A 242 30.62 -15.59 41.76
C HIS A 242 30.23 -15.45 43.24
N ALA A 243 30.25 -16.56 43.96
CA ALA A 243 30.51 -16.60 45.40
C ALA A 243 31.22 -17.93 45.74
N THR A 244 32.44 -17.82 46.27
CA THR A 244 33.28 -18.90 46.81
C THR A 244 32.89 -19.27 48.25
N PRO A 245 33.34 -20.42 48.79
CA PRO A 245 32.67 -21.18 49.85
C PRO A 245 33.17 -20.87 51.26
N LEU A 246 32.35 -21.18 52.26
CA LEU A 246 32.78 -21.48 53.62
C LEU A 246 32.06 -22.74 54.16
N ASP A 247 32.84 -23.49 54.92
CA ASP A 247 32.77 -24.91 55.33
C ASP A 247 31.86 -25.12 56.59
N PRO A 248 31.75 -26.32 57.20
CA PRO A 248 30.46 -26.90 57.59
C PRO A 248 30.33 -27.10 59.11
N THR A 249 29.11 -27.10 59.64
CA THR A 249 28.86 -27.81 60.90
C THR A 249 27.46 -28.41 60.95
N ASN A 250 27.50 -29.66 61.40
CA ASN A 250 26.46 -30.65 61.65
C ASN A 250 25.45 -30.20 62.72
N VAL A 251 24.21 -30.72 62.69
CA VAL A 251 23.48 -31.43 63.79
C VAL A 251 21.99 -31.61 63.43
N ASP A 252 21.63 -32.87 63.20
CA ASP A 252 20.45 -33.68 63.57
C ASP A 252 18.99 -33.16 63.73
N SER A 253 18.11 -34.11 63.35
CA SER A 253 16.78 -34.49 63.92
C SER A 253 15.53 -33.69 63.48
N THR A 254 14.31 -34.22 63.29
CA THR A 254 13.67 -35.57 63.20
C THR A 254 12.19 -35.35 62.75
N HIS A 255 11.52 -36.44 62.32
CA HIS A 255 10.05 -36.67 62.17
C HIS A 255 9.33 -36.09 60.93
N ALA A 256 8.73 -36.90 60.03
CA ALA A 256 7.53 -37.77 60.16
C ALA A 256 6.29 -36.92 60.47
N GLU A 257 5.13 -36.95 59.82
CA GLU A 257 4.39 -37.88 58.96
C GLU A 257 3.20 -37.06 58.38
N SER A 258 2.69 -37.36 57.19
CA SER A 258 1.32 -37.87 57.03
C SER A 258 0.96 -37.97 55.55
N SER A 259 0.68 -39.20 55.16
CA SER A 259 0.12 -39.64 53.89
C SER A 259 -1.37 -39.34 53.83
N VAL A 260 -1.87 -38.87 52.69
CA VAL A 260 -3.20 -39.25 52.19
C VAL A 260 -3.08 -39.53 50.69
N GLN A 261 -3.24 -40.80 50.35
CA GLN A 261 -3.38 -41.31 48.99
C GLN A 261 -4.74 -40.89 48.43
N LYS A 262 -4.77 -40.48 47.16
CA LYS A 262 -5.95 -40.70 46.32
C LYS A 262 -5.51 -41.06 44.90
N GLU A 263 -6.14 -42.12 44.43
CA GLU A 263 -5.79 -42.96 43.29
C GLU A 263 -5.80 -42.28 41.93
N LEU A 264 -5.03 -42.89 41.03
CA LEU A 264 -4.80 -42.55 39.64
C LEU A 264 -6.05 -42.71 38.76
N VAL A 265 -6.25 -41.74 37.88
CA VAL A 265 -6.78 -41.94 36.50
C VAL A 265 -5.85 -41.13 35.58
N PRO A 266 -5.17 -41.71 34.58
CA PRO A 266 -4.30 -40.93 33.69
C PRO A 266 -5.14 -40.26 32.60
N GLU A 267 -5.32 -38.94 32.69
CA GLU A 267 -5.64 -38.10 31.52
C GLU A 267 -4.37 -37.91 30.69
N GLU A 268 -4.37 -38.53 29.52
CA GLU A 268 -3.36 -38.38 28.47
C GLU A 268 -3.42 -36.94 27.91
N SER A 269 -2.69 -36.03 28.56
CA SER A 269 -2.49 -34.67 28.06
C SER A 269 -1.31 -34.66 27.08
N LEU A 270 -1.62 -34.34 25.82
CA LEU A 270 -0.68 -34.02 24.75
C LEU A 270 0.13 -32.77 25.13
N GLU A 271 1.18 -32.95 25.93
CA GLU A 271 2.21 -31.93 26.12
C GLU A 271 2.95 -31.71 24.79
N SER A 272 2.88 -30.46 24.33
CA SER A 272 3.55 -29.94 23.15
C SER A 272 5.06 -30.22 23.18
N GLU A 273 5.52 -31.16 22.37
CA GLU A 273 6.94 -31.38 22.11
C GLU A 273 7.61 -30.08 21.65
N LYS A 274 8.73 -29.77 22.30
CA LYS A 274 9.55 -28.57 22.09
C LYS A 274 9.94 -28.42 20.60
N PRO A 275 9.93 -27.19 20.04
CA PRO A 275 10.18 -26.91 18.60
C PRO A 275 11.59 -27.28 18.09
N LYS A 276 12.48 -27.78 18.95
CA LYS A 276 13.82 -28.24 18.59
C LYS A 276 13.86 -29.71 18.13
N ALA A 277 12.93 -30.55 18.60
CA ALA A 277 12.85 -31.97 18.21
C ALA A 277 12.27 -32.14 16.79
N LYS A 278 11.14 -31.46 16.49
CA LYS A 278 10.57 -31.36 15.12
C LYS A 278 11.59 -30.89 14.07
N ARG A 279 12.46 -29.95 14.44
CA ARG A 279 13.53 -29.43 13.55
C ARG A 279 14.61 -30.45 13.19
N LYS A 280 14.78 -31.52 13.98
CA LYS A 280 15.76 -32.58 13.73
C LYS A 280 15.20 -33.67 12.81
N MET A 281 13.89 -33.95 12.90
CA MET A 281 13.19 -34.93 12.03
C MET A 281 12.93 -34.41 10.60
N LEU A 282 12.87 -33.11 10.38
CA LEU A 282 12.66 -32.51 9.04
C LEU A 282 13.93 -32.43 8.17
N ARG A 283 15.02 -33.09 8.56
CA ARG A 283 16.26 -33.12 7.77
C ARG A 283 16.10 -34.12 6.62
N GLY A 284 15.87 -33.61 5.41
CA GLY A 284 15.72 -34.40 4.17
C GLY A 284 14.35 -34.27 3.50
N LEU A 285 13.40 -33.65 4.19
CA LEU A 285 12.07 -33.39 3.64
C LEU A 285 12.06 -32.02 2.94
N LYS A 286 11.82 -32.03 1.63
CA LYS A 286 11.62 -30.80 0.85
C LYS A 286 10.13 -30.46 0.85
N ARG A 287 9.81 -29.18 1.06
CA ARG A 287 8.42 -28.72 0.93
C ARG A 287 7.95 -28.90 -0.50
N THR A 288 6.71 -29.34 -0.64
CA THR A 288 6.10 -29.46 -1.96
C THR A 288 5.94 -28.07 -2.57
N GLU A 289 6.03 -28.01 -3.91
CA GLU A 289 5.88 -26.74 -4.63
C GLU A 289 4.48 -26.16 -4.41
N LYS A 290 3.45 -27.00 -4.49
CA LYS A 290 2.06 -26.64 -4.18
C LYS A 290 1.89 -26.08 -2.76
N PHE A 291 2.46 -26.72 -1.74
CA PHE A 291 2.39 -26.20 -0.37
C PHE A 291 3.15 -24.88 -0.21
N THR A 292 4.31 -24.77 -0.86
CA THR A 292 5.09 -23.53 -0.86
C THR A 292 4.31 -22.39 -1.52
N ARG A 293 3.66 -22.65 -2.66
CA ARG A 293 2.78 -21.71 -3.35
C ARG A 293 1.60 -21.29 -2.47
N MET A 294 0.90 -22.25 -1.85
CA MET A 294 -0.18 -21.99 -0.90
C MET A 294 0.27 -21.05 0.23
N LYS A 295 1.42 -21.33 0.87
CA LYS A 295 1.97 -20.46 1.94
C LYS A 295 2.40 -19.08 1.46
N ILE A 296 2.87 -18.95 0.23
CA ILE A 296 3.17 -17.65 -0.38
C ILE A 296 1.88 -16.84 -0.56
N LEU A 297 0.81 -17.47 -1.06
CA LEU A 297 -0.49 -16.84 -1.27
C LEU A 297 -1.17 -16.45 0.05
N GLU A 298 -1.12 -17.30 1.08
CA GLU A 298 -1.62 -16.96 2.43
C GLU A 298 -0.90 -15.73 2.98
N ARG A 299 0.44 -15.70 2.95
CA ARG A 299 1.21 -14.53 3.38
C ARG A 299 0.84 -13.27 2.57
N ARG A 300 0.51 -13.42 1.29
CA ARG A 300 0.07 -12.31 0.45
C ARG A 300 -1.28 -11.76 0.92
N ILE A 301 -2.23 -12.61 1.31
CA ILE A 301 -3.50 -12.18 1.93
C ILE A 301 -3.22 -11.46 3.23
N ASP A 302 -2.41 -12.03 4.13
CA ASP A 302 -2.10 -11.41 5.41
C ASP A 302 -1.48 -10.01 5.24
N ASN A 303 -0.56 -9.87 4.29
CA ASN A 303 0.06 -8.58 3.96
C ASN A 303 -0.96 -7.59 3.37
N ASN A 304 -1.82 -8.04 2.46
CA ASN A 304 -2.86 -7.19 1.87
C ASN A 304 -3.89 -6.75 2.91
N HIS A 305 -4.26 -7.65 3.82
CA HIS A 305 -5.16 -7.36 4.93
C HIS A 305 -4.52 -6.37 5.90
N ALA A 306 -3.27 -6.61 6.31
CA ALA A 306 -2.53 -5.68 7.17
C ALA A 306 -2.38 -4.29 6.54
N ASN A 307 -2.13 -4.21 5.23
CA ASN A 307 -2.08 -2.94 4.52
C ASN A 307 -3.45 -2.26 4.45
N SER A 308 -4.52 -3.04 4.21
CA SER A 308 -5.89 -2.49 4.15
C SER A 308 -6.33 -1.96 5.52
N MET A 309 -6.01 -2.67 6.61
CA MET A 309 -6.27 -2.20 7.98
C MET A 309 -5.51 -0.92 8.35
N ARG A 310 -4.33 -0.67 7.76
CA ARG A 310 -3.60 0.60 7.93
C ARG A 310 -4.18 1.73 7.09
N ALA A 311 -4.73 1.39 5.92
CA ALA A 311 -5.29 2.35 4.98
C ALA A 311 -6.72 2.78 5.34
N ALA A 312 -7.50 1.90 5.98
CA ALA A 312 -8.88 2.16 6.41
C ALA A 312 -9.07 3.49 7.18
N PRO A 313 -8.32 3.80 8.26
CA PRO A 313 -8.50 5.06 8.98
C PRO A 313 -8.24 6.29 8.11
N LEU A 314 -7.35 6.19 7.12
CA LEU A 314 -7.04 7.30 6.22
C LEU A 314 -8.20 7.65 5.28
N PHE A 315 -9.07 6.70 4.95
CA PHE A 315 -10.30 7.02 4.21
C PHE A 315 -11.22 7.92 5.04
N ALA A 316 -11.45 7.54 6.30
CA ALA A 316 -12.27 8.33 7.22
C ALA A 316 -11.65 9.71 7.49
N ASP A 317 -10.33 9.79 7.62
CA ASP A 317 -9.63 11.07 7.78
C ASP A 317 -9.80 11.95 6.54
N TYR A 318 -9.69 11.36 5.34
CA TYR A 318 -9.90 12.09 4.09
C TYR A 318 -11.34 12.59 3.94
N GLU A 319 -12.35 11.75 4.20
CA GLU A 319 -13.76 12.16 4.17
C GLU A 319 -14.03 13.27 5.18
N ALA A 320 -13.46 13.18 6.39
CA ALA A 320 -13.56 14.24 7.39
C ALA A 320 -12.96 15.55 6.87
N ILE A 321 -11.77 15.52 6.25
CA ILE A 321 -11.13 16.70 5.63
C ILE A 321 -12.07 17.33 4.60
N ILE A 322 -12.66 16.54 3.71
CA ILE A 322 -13.57 17.04 2.68
C ILE A 322 -14.82 17.68 3.30
N GLU A 323 -15.41 17.05 4.32
CA GLU A 323 -16.57 17.63 5.01
C GLU A 323 -16.22 18.92 5.76
N MET A 324 -15.03 19.02 6.37
CA MET A 324 -14.55 20.26 6.97
C MET A 324 -14.35 21.36 5.92
N GLN A 325 -13.75 21.03 4.78
CA GLN A 325 -13.56 21.97 3.68
C GLN A 325 -14.90 22.48 3.10
N LYS A 326 -15.89 21.60 2.94
CA LYS A 326 -17.25 22.00 2.52
C LYS A 326 -17.88 22.97 3.51
N ARG A 327 -17.73 22.72 4.82
CA ARG A 327 -18.22 23.62 5.88
C ARG A 327 -17.48 24.96 5.88
N ALA A 328 -16.17 24.96 5.67
CA ALA A 328 -15.36 26.17 5.59
C ALA A 328 -15.83 27.11 4.48
N LYS A 329 -16.23 26.57 3.31
CA LYS A 329 -16.79 27.36 2.19
C LYS A 329 -18.12 28.05 2.56
N ALA A 330 -18.86 27.53 3.55
CA ALA A 330 -20.12 28.10 4.01
C ALA A 330 -19.96 29.12 5.17
N LEU A 331 -18.76 29.25 5.72
CA LEU A 331 -18.45 30.17 6.82
C LEU A 331 -17.72 31.42 6.31
N GLU A 332 -17.88 32.53 7.01
CA GLU A 332 -17.18 33.80 6.71
C GLU A 332 -16.44 34.32 7.94
N GLY A 333 -15.44 35.18 7.74
CA GLY A 333 -14.76 35.91 8.82
C GLY A 333 -13.68 35.11 9.56
N SER A 334 -13.59 35.28 10.88
CA SER A 334 -12.53 34.67 11.72
C SER A 334 -12.69 33.15 11.82
N ASP A 335 -13.93 32.68 11.94
CA ASP A 335 -14.26 31.26 12.11
C ASP A 335 -13.84 30.43 10.89
N ALA A 336 -13.98 31.00 9.69
CA ALA A 336 -13.51 30.38 8.44
C ALA A 336 -11.97 30.22 8.42
N LYS A 337 -11.23 31.22 8.93
CA LYS A 337 -9.75 31.17 8.97
C LYS A 337 -9.24 30.15 9.99
N ASP A 338 -9.88 30.07 11.16
CA ASP A 338 -9.51 29.09 12.18
C ASP A 338 -9.80 27.65 11.71
N LEU A 339 -10.94 27.43 11.05
CA LEU A 339 -11.26 26.14 10.45
C LEU A 339 -10.31 25.79 9.29
N GLN A 340 -9.92 26.77 8.47
CA GLN A 340 -8.94 26.55 7.40
C GLN A 340 -7.58 26.12 7.97
N ARG A 341 -7.11 26.74 9.06
CA ARG A 341 -5.87 26.32 9.73
C ARG A 341 -5.97 24.87 10.23
N GLU A 342 -7.10 24.47 10.81
CA GLU A 342 -7.32 23.08 11.25
C GLU A 342 -7.32 22.11 10.06
N ILE A 343 -7.95 22.49 8.94
CA ILE A 343 -7.95 21.72 7.70
C ILE A 343 -6.52 21.53 7.19
N ASP A 344 -5.72 22.60 7.15
CA ASP A 344 -4.34 22.55 6.67
C ASP A 344 -3.48 21.64 7.56
N GLU A 345 -3.61 21.74 8.88
CA GLU A 345 -2.94 20.86 9.85
C GLU A 345 -3.34 19.38 9.66
N LYS A 346 -4.63 19.10 9.51
CA LYS A 346 -5.12 17.74 9.27
C LYS A 346 -4.67 17.19 7.92
N THR A 347 -4.65 18.02 6.88
CA THR A 347 -4.19 17.64 5.54
C THR A 347 -2.70 17.33 5.54
N ALA A 348 -1.89 18.11 6.28
CA ALA A 348 -0.47 17.84 6.45
C ALA A 348 -0.22 16.50 7.17
N ASN A 349 -0.93 16.24 8.27
CA ASN A 349 -0.83 14.96 8.99
C ASN A 349 -1.26 13.77 8.11
N PHE A 350 -2.35 13.93 7.36
CA PHE A 350 -2.83 12.94 6.41
C PHE A 350 -1.79 12.61 5.33
N ASN A 351 -1.14 13.64 4.77
CA ASN A 351 -0.06 13.46 3.80
C ASN A 351 1.15 12.72 4.41
N GLU A 352 1.55 13.06 5.63
CA GLU A 352 2.63 12.35 6.35
C GLU A 352 2.27 10.88 6.59
N ASP A 353 1.02 10.59 6.98
CA ASP A 353 0.55 9.22 7.19
C ASP A 353 0.54 8.38 5.90
N ILE A 354 0.18 8.99 4.77
CA ILE A 354 0.28 8.33 3.46
C ILE A 354 1.74 8.00 3.12
N GLU A 355 2.67 8.92 3.38
CA GLU A 355 4.10 8.68 3.14
C GLU A 355 4.64 7.55 4.03
N ASN A 356 4.14 7.45 5.26
CA ASN A 356 4.49 6.41 6.22
C ASN A 356 3.98 5.00 5.86
N LEU A 357 2.96 4.86 5.00
CA LEU A 357 2.49 3.55 4.52
C LEU A 357 3.54 2.78 3.70
N GLY A 358 4.54 3.48 3.16
CA GLY A 358 5.52 2.94 2.22
C GLY A 358 4.96 2.86 0.79
N ARG A 359 5.85 2.92 -0.21
CA ARG A 359 5.50 3.15 -1.62
C ARG A 359 4.36 2.29 -2.19
N SER A 360 4.43 0.97 -2.01
CA SER A 360 3.41 0.08 -2.60
C SER A 360 2.04 0.22 -1.94
N ALA A 361 2.00 0.45 -0.62
CA ALA A 361 0.74 0.63 0.09
C ALA A 361 0.14 2.01 -0.18
N SER A 362 0.97 3.05 -0.30
CA SER A 362 0.50 4.40 -0.65
C SER A 362 -0.02 4.49 -2.08
N GLU A 363 0.62 3.83 -3.06
CA GLU A 363 0.09 3.70 -4.43
C GLU A 363 -1.27 2.97 -4.44
N THR A 364 -1.39 1.88 -3.67
CA THR A 364 -2.65 1.13 -3.55
C THR A 364 -3.75 1.97 -2.89
N PHE A 365 -3.41 2.71 -1.82
CA PHE A 365 -4.34 3.61 -1.14
C PHE A 365 -4.83 4.71 -2.07
N ARG A 366 -3.91 5.42 -2.75
CA ARG A 366 -4.28 6.47 -3.73
C ARG A 366 -5.19 5.96 -4.82
N HIS A 367 -4.88 4.79 -5.39
CA HIS A 367 -5.75 4.19 -6.42
C HIS A 367 -7.16 3.90 -5.90
N ARG A 368 -7.30 3.42 -4.66
CA ARG A 368 -8.61 3.18 -4.04
C ARG A 368 -9.34 4.48 -3.74
N LEU A 369 -8.62 5.50 -3.27
CA LEU A 369 -9.14 6.84 -3.03
C LEU A 369 -9.69 7.46 -4.31
N ASP A 370 -8.95 7.35 -5.42
CA ASP A 370 -9.40 7.78 -6.74
C ASP A 370 -10.67 7.05 -7.20
N ASN A 371 -10.73 5.71 -7.03
CA ASN A 371 -11.92 4.93 -7.38
C ASN A 371 -13.16 5.35 -6.56
N HIS A 372 -12.95 5.74 -5.30
CA HIS A 372 -14.01 6.20 -4.42
C HIS A 372 -14.50 7.59 -4.82
N ARG A 373 -13.59 8.55 -5.03
CA ARG A 373 -13.91 9.92 -5.50
C ARG A 373 -14.65 9.90 -6.84
N THR A 374 -14.11 9.16 -7.82
CA THR A 374 -14.71 9.04 -9.15
C THR A 374 -16.12 8.45 -9.10
N PHE A 375 -16.41 7.57 -8.14
CA PHE A 375 -17.74 7.00 -7.93
C PHE A 375 -18.72 7.94 -7.21
N GLN A 376 -18.23 8.72 -6.24
CA GLN A 376 -19.04 9.61 -5.42
C GLN A 376 -19.35 10.96 -6.06
N ASN A 377 -18.60 11.35 -7.10
CA ASN A 377 -18.93 12.53 -7.90
C ASN A 377 -20.36 12.43 -8.46
N ASP A 378 -21.00 13.59 -8.64
CA ASP A 378 -22.33 13.70 -9.23
C ASP A 378 -22.29 14.59 -10.48
N PRO A 379 -22.42 14.02 -11.69
CA PRO A 379 -22.53 12.58 -11.97
C PRO A 379 -21.19 11.84 -11.73
N PRO A 380 -21.22 10.50 -11.50
CA PRO A 380 -19.99 9.71 -11.34
C PRO A 380 -19.09 9.86 -12.56
N ILE A 381 -17.77 9.88 -12.41
CA ILE A 381 -16.85 10.15 -13.55
C ILE A 381 -16.93 9.06 -14.62
N LEU A 382 -17.01 7.79 -14.23
CA LEU A 382 -17.04 6.69 -15.20
C LEU A 382 -18.44 6.51 -15.80
N TYR A 383 -18.57 6.50 -17.13
CA TYR A 383 -19.81 6.15 -17.83
C TYR A 383 -20.41 4.83 -17.37
N TRP A 384 -19.56 3.87 -17.00
CA TRP A 384 -19.98 2.62 -16.42
C TRP A 384 -21.00 2.83 -15.29
N ASP A 385 -20.74 3.76 -14.35
CA ASP A 385 -21.63 4.03 -13.22
C ASP A 385 -22.87 4.86 -13.58
N ARG A 386 -22.88 5.46 -14.78
CA ARG A 386 -24.00 6.23 -15.31
C ARG A 386 -25.00 5.37 -16.09
N ARG A 387 -24.68 4.10 -16.36
CA ARG A 387 -25.51 3.19 -17.19
C ARG A 387 -26.97 3.12 -16.74
N GLU A 388 -27.87 3.01 -17.71
CA GLU A 388 -29.31 2.88 -17.48
C GLU A 388 -29.74 1.44 -17.24
N ALA A 389 -29.00 0.49 -17.82
CA ALA A 389 -29.21 -0.94 -17.69
C ALA A 389 -27.89 -1.69 -17.56
N GLU A 390 -27.95 -2.88 -16.98
CA GLU A 390 -26.83 -3.82 -16.93
C GLU A 390 -26.56 -4.44 -18.31
N PRO A 391 -25.30 -4.56 -18.73
CA PRO A 391 -24.97 -5.20 -20.00
C PRO A 391 -25.39 -6.67 -19.98
N LEU A 392 -25.81 -7.16 -21.14
CA LEU A 392 -26.13 -8.57 -21.33
C LEU A 392 -24.85 -9.41 -21.21
N GLN A 393 -24.89 -10.46 -20.40
CA GLN A 393 -23.81 -11.44 -20.38
C GLN A 393 -23.73 -12.15 -21.74
N VAL A 394 -22.54 -12.12 -22.34
CA VAL A 394 -22.20 -12.95 -23.50
C VAL A 394 -21.14 -13.98 -23.11
N LYS A 395 -21.06 -15.07 -23.87
CA LYS A 395 -20.12 -16.16 -23.61
C LYS A 395 -19.25 -16.45 -24.84
N PRO A 396 -18.03 -16.97 -24.66
CA PRO A 396 -17.15 -17.30 -25.79
C PRO A 396 -17.76 -18.26 -26.82
N ASP A 397 -18.55 -19.23 -26.35
CA ASP A 397 -19.20 -20.25 -27.20
C ASP A 397 -20.32 -19.68 -28.08
N GLU A 398 -20.66 -18.40 -27.93
CA GLU A 398 -21.61 -17.69 -28.79
C GLU A 398 -20.94 -17.09 -30.04
N PHE A 399 -19.60 -17.12 -30.11
CA PHE A 399 -18.82 -16.49 -31.17
C PHE A 399 -17.89 -17.47 -31.89
N TYR A 400 -17.58 -17.18 -33.16
CA TYR A 400 -16.60 -17.93 -33.94
C TYR A 400 -15.52 -16.97 -34.48
N PRO A 401 -14.23 -17.15 -34.14
CA PRO A 401 -13.69 -18.13 -33.18
C PRO A 401 -14.13 -17.83 -31.73
N GLU A 402 -14.11 -18.86 -30.87
CA GLU A 402 -14.55 -18.75 -29.47
C GLU A 402 -13.66 -17.79 -28.67
N HIS A 403 -14.15 -16.57 -28.46
CA HIS A 403 -13.45 -15.52 -27.73
C HIS A 403 -14.42 -14.66 -26.91
N GLU A 404 -13.91 -14.09 -25.83
CA GLU A 404 -14.62 -13.08 -25.06
C GLU A 404 -14.73 -11.79 -25.89
N LEU A 405 -15.96 -11.36 -26.18
CA LEU A 405 -16.25 -10.13 -26.93
C LEU A 405 -17.18 -9.22 -26.13
N CYS A 406 -17.19 -7.94 -26.49
CA CYS A 406 -18.18 -6.97 -26.01
C CYS A 406 -18.79 -6.19 -27.18
N LEU A 407 -20.01 -5.72 -26.99
CA LEU A 407 -20.71 -4.80 -27.88
C LEU A 407 -20.81 -3.45 -27.18
N LEU A 408 -20.18 -2.45 -27.78
CA LEU A 408 -20.20 -1.06 -27.33
C LEU A 408 -21.01 -0.22 -28.31
N ASP A 409 -21.86 0.66 -27.80
CA ASP A 409 -22.58 1.67 -28.55
C ASP A 409 -22.01 3.06 -28.22
N PHE A 410 -21.57 3.77 -29.26
CA PHE A 410 -20.92 5.08 -29.15
C PHE A 410 -21.84 6.15 -29.72
N HIS A 411 -22.23 7.11 -28.89
CA HIS A 411 -23.08 8.22 -29.31
C HIS A 411 -22.21 9.47 -29.45
N PRO A 412 -21.76 9.83 -30.68
CA PRO A 412 -20.84 10.94 -30.87
C PRO A 412 -21.47 12.28 -30.49
N ALA A 413 -20.69 13.15 -29.86
CA ALA A 413 -21.08 14.51 -29.51
C ALA A 413 -20.36 15.55 -30.40
N PRO A 414 -20.96 16.73 -30.61
CA PRO A 414 -20.24 17.84 -31.23
C PRO A 414 -19.02 18.26 -30.40
N LEU A 415 -17.89 18.51 -31.06
CA LEU A 415 -16.69 19.04 -30.41
C LEU A 415 -16.99 20.33 -29.63
N TRP A 416 -16.27 20.55 -28.54
CA TRP A 416 -16.40 21.77 -27.74
C TRP A 416 -16.19 23.02 -28.60
N PRO A 417 -16.91 24.12 -28.33
CA PRO A 417 -16.75 25.37 -29.09
C PRO A 417 -15.29 25.82 -29.20
N VAL A 418 -14.51 25.75 -28.11
CA VAL A 418 -13.09 26.11 -28.07
C VAL A 418 -12.24 25.28 -29.03
N LEU A 419 -12.56 24.00 -29.22
CA LEU A 419 -11.84 23.11 -30.15
C LEU A 419 -12.26 23.33 -31.61
N ARG A 420 -13.48 23.82 -31.84
CA ARG A 420 -14.03 24.05 -33.19
C ARG A 420 -13.58 25.35 -33.83
N GLN A 421 -13.27 26.38 -33.03
CA GLN A 421 -12.95 27.72 -33.53
C GLN A 421 -11.76 27.74 -34.49
N ASP A 422 -10.73 26.97 -34.19
CA ASP A 422 -9.50 26.88 -34.98
C ASP A 422 -9.11 25.41 -35.17
N PHE A 423 -10.05 24.62 -35.69
CA PHE A 423 -9.83 23.21 -35.99
C PHE A 423 -8.99 23.06 -37.28
N PRO A 424 -7.96 22.19 -37.34
CA PRO A 424 -7.55 21.21 -36.32
C PRO A 424 -6.53 21.72 -35.30
N ALA A 425 -6.02 22.94 -35.43
CA ALA A 425 -4.92 23.46 -34.61
C ALA A 425 -5.22 23.41 -33.09
N SER A 426 -6.43 23.79 -32.69
CA SER A 426 -6.87 23.71 -31.28
C SER A 426 -7.00 22.26 -30.78
N TYR A 427 -7.33 21.32 -31.68
CA TYR A 427 -7.41 19.90 -31.35
C TYR A 427 -6.02 19.29 -31.16
N ASP A 428 -5.03 19.67 -31.97
CA ASP A 428 -3.64 19.22 -31.80
C ASP A 428 -3.07 19.63 -30.43
N VAL A 429 -3.35 20.88 -30.03
CA VAL A 429 -2.96 21.39 -28.70
C VAL A 429 -3.65 20.58 -27.60
N PHE A 430 -4.92 20.26 -27.79
CA PHE A 430 -5.68 19.45 -26.85
C PHE A 430 -5.10 18.04 -26.68
N GLU A 431 -4.83 17.37 -27.79
CA GLU A 431 -4.19 16.06 -27.82
C GLU A 431 -2.81 16.07 -27.15
N TYR A 432 -2.02 17.13 -27.35
CA TYR A 432 -0.76 17.30 -26.65
C TYR A 432 -0.96 17.39 -25.13
N ILE A 433 -1.90 18.22 -24.66
CA ILE A 433 -2.16 18.39 -23.23
C ILE A 433 -2.63 17.06 -22.62
N LEU A 434 -3.61 16.39 -23.25
CA LEU A 434 -4.08 15.09 -22.80
C LEU A 434 -2.94 14.07 -22.76
N SER A 435 -2.19 13.95 -23.86
CA SER A 435 -1.07 13.01 -23.95
C SER A 435 -0.02 13.25 -22.86
N SER A 436 0.33 14.52 -22.61
CA SER A 436 1.29 14.92 -21.58
C SER A 436 0.79 14.60 -20.17
N MET A 437 -0.46 14.95 -19.85
CA MET A 437 -1.03 14.71 -18.53
C MET A 437 -1.26 13.21 -18.26
N PHE A 438 -1.67 12.44 -19.28
CA PHE A 438 -2.01 11.01 -19.15
C PHE A 438 -0.84 10.05 -19.36
N VAL A 439 0.40 10.53 -19.61
CA VAL A 439 1.60 9.67 -19.58
C VAL A 439 1.64 8.83 -18.31
N THR A 440 1.28 9.44 -17.17
CA THR A 440 1.04 8.74 -15.91
C THR A 440 -0.26 9.23 -15.29
N GLY A 441 -1.40 8.64 -15.66
CA GLY A 441 -2.71 9.09 -15.16
C GLY A 441 -2.89 9.04 -13.62
N THR A 442 -2.01 8.35 -12.89
CA THR A 442 -1.99 8.31 -11.42
C THR A 442 -1.14 9.42 -10.78
N GLN A 443 -0.47 10.27 -11.57
CA GLN A 443 0.25 11.42 -11.03
C GLN A 443 -0.72 12.51 -10.56
N SER A 444 -0.25 13.41 -9.71
CA SER A 444 -1.04 14.56 -9.28
C SER A 444 -1.28 15.55 -10.42
N VAL A 445 -2.40 16.25 -10.38
CA VAL A 445 -2.71 17.33 -11.33
C VAL A 445 -1.64 18.42 -11.25
N GLU A 446 -1.15 18.74 -10.05
CA GLU A 446 -0.05 19.69 -9.88
C GLU A 446 1.20 19.28 -10.68
N SER A 447 1.64 18.03 -10.57
CA SER A 447 2.81 17.52 -11.29
C SER A 447 2.56 17.48 -12.79
N ALA A 448 1.36 17.07 -13.21
CA ALA A 448 0.99 17.01 -14.61
C ALA A 448 1.02 18.41 -15.25
N LEU A 449 0.40 19.41 -14.65
CA LEU A 449 0.37 20.77 -15.18
C LEU A 449 1.78 21.39 -15.28
N LYS A 450 2.64 21.18 -14.28
CA LYS A 450 4.06 21.60 -14.35
C LYS A 450 4.81 20.99 -15.54
N SER A 451 4.42 19.78 -15.97
CA SER A 451 5.07 19.06 -17.07
C SER A 451 4.57 19.48 -18.46
N VAL A 452 3.35 20.01 -18.57
CA VAL A 452 2.75 20.40 -19.85
C VAL A 452 3.53 21.56 -20.50
N ALA A 453 3.72 22.64 -19.75
CA ALA A 453 4.53 23.79 -20.15
C ALA A 453 4.99 24.62 -18.94
N PRO A 454 6.11 25.35 -19.05
CA PRO A 454 6.55 26.28 -18.00
C PRO A 454 5.49 27.35 -17.72
N GLY A 455 5.11 27.54 -16.46
CA GLY A 455 4.09 28.52 -16.05
C GLY A 455 2.64 28.04 -16.17
N ALA A 456 2.42 26.81 -16.67
CA ALA A 456 1.06 26.30 -16.93
C ALA A 456 0.30 26.05 -15.63
N LEU A 457 0.97 25.56 -14.58
CA LEU A 457 0.33 25.34 -13.28
C LEU A 457 -0.19 26.66 -12.71
N GLU A 458 0.64 27.69 -12.67
CA GLU A 458 0.32 28.98 -12.07
C GLU A 458 -0.87 29.64 -12.78
N TRP A 459 -0.88 29.58 -14.12
CA TRP A 459 -1.97 30.12 -14.93
C TRP A 459 -3.26 29.31 -14.77
N LEU A 460 -3.19 27.99 -14.99
CA LEU A 460 -4.37 27.13 -15.00
C LEU A 460 -5.00 26.99 -13.62
N HIS A 461 -4.21 26.96 -12.54
CA HIS A 461 -4.73 26.96 -11.18
C HIS A 461 -5.52 28.24 -10.87
N ALA A 462 -5.09 29.40 -11.39
CA ALA A 462 -5.80 30.66 -11.21
C ALA A 462 -7.07 30.77 -12.07
N GLU A 463 -7.03 30.23 -13.29
CA GLU A 463 -8.09 30.40 -14.30
C GLU A 463 -9.12 29.27 -14.35
N CYS A 464 -8.87 28.13 -13.69
CA CYS A 464 -9.76 26.96 -13.69
C CYS A 464 -10.32 26.69 -12.28
N PRO A 465 -11.37 27.40 -11.84
CA PRO A 465 -11.90 27.25 -10.49
C PRO A 465 -12.44 25.85 -10.21
N SER A 466 -12.90 25.10 -11.22
CA SER A 466 -13.36 23.71 -11.03
C SER A 466 -12.29 22.79 -10.46
N LEU A 467 -11.00 23.06 -10.71
CA LEU A 467 -9.89 22.25 -10.19
C LEU A 467 -9.83 22.27 -8.66
N THR A 468 -10.26 23.36 -8.03
CA THR A 468 -10.27 23.50 -6.57
C THR A 468 -11.66 23.36 -5.96
N ASP A 469 -12.72 23.40 -6.78
CA ASP A 469 -14.10 23.25 -6.31
C ASP A 469 -14.49 21.79 -6.11
N MET A 470 -14.57 21.38 -4.84
CA MET A 470 -14.99 20.03 -4.46
C MET A 470 -16.40 19.67 -4.90
N SER A 471 -17.31 20.65 -5.07
CA SER A 471 -18.66 20.36 -5.56
C SER A 471 -18.68 19.88 -7.01
N LYS A 472 -17.61 20.18 -7.76
CA LYS A 472 -17.38 19.75 -9.14
C LYS A 472 -16.36 18.61 -9.24
N GLY A 473 -16.01 17.99 -8.11
CA GLY A 473 -15.00 16.92 -8.01
C GLY A 473 -13.56 17.41 -7.88
N GLY A 474 -13.33 18.72 -7.70
CA GLY A 474 -12.01 19.31 -7.51
C GLY A 474 -11.42 19.08 -6.12
N ASN A 475 -10.18 19.54 -5.93
CA ASN A 475 -9.52 19.51 -4.63
C ASN A 475 -8.66 20.78 -4.45
N PRO A 476 -8.80 21.52 -3.33
CA PRO A 476 -7.93 22.66 -3.03
C PRO A 476 -6.44 22.31 -3.05
N ASP A 477 -6.09 21.07 -2.69
CA ASP A 477 -4.75 20.54 -2.82
C ASP A 477 -4.64 19.72 -4.13
N LEU A 478 -4.08 20.36 -5.17
CA LEU A 478 -3.83 19.71 -6.47
C LEU A 478 -2.80 18.57 -6.40
N GLY A 479 -2.01 18.48 -5.32
CA GLY A 479 -1.13 17.36 -5.04
C GLY A 479 -1.90 16.10 -4.67
N LEU A 480 -3.11 16.26 -4.13
CA LEU A 480 -4.02 15.17 -3.77
C LEU A 480 -4.99 14.78 -4.87
N LEU A 481 -5.24 15.64 -5.87
CA LEU A 481 -6.06 15.32 -7.04
C LEU A 481 -5.20 14.65 -8.11
N THR A 482 -5.62 13.48 -8.62
CA THR A 482 -4.91 12.78 -9.70
C THR A 482 -5.52 13.11 -11.06
N VAL A 483 -4.70 13.03 -12.12
CA VAL A 483 -5.14 13.33 -13.49
C VAL A 483 -6.34 12.48 -13.92
N ARG A 484 -6.37 11.21 -13.52
CA ARG A 484 -7.50 10.29 -13.81
C ARG A 484 -8.82 10.65 -13.11
N CYS A 485 -8.81 11.57 -12.16
CA CYS A 485 -10.00 12.06 -11.44
C CYS A 485 -10.50 13.40 -11.99
N LEU A 486 -9.86 13.96 -13.02
CA LEU A 486 -10.34 15.18 -13.65
C LEU A 486 -11.68 14.93 -14.34
N THR A 487 -12.63 15.84 -14.12
CA THR A 487 -13.94 15.81 -14.76
C THR A 487 -13.89 16.42 -16.15
N LEU A 488 -14.91 16.15 -16.96
CA LEU A 488 -15.06 16.75 -18.28
C LEU A 488 -15.07 18.28 -18.23
N GLU A 489 -15.73 18.84 -17.21
CA GLU A 489 -15.78 20.28 -16.97
C GLU A 489 -14.39 20.86 -16.71
N MET A 490 -13.57 20.20 -15.88
CA MET A 490 -12.20 20.62 -15.63
C MET A 490 -11.35 20.61 -16.90
N PHE A 491 -11.46 19.58 -17.75
CA PHE A 491 -10.72 19.57 -19.02
C PHE A 491 -11.16 20.68 -19.96
N LYS A 492 -12.46 20.98 -19.99
CA LYS A 492 -12.98 22.10 -20.78
C LYS A 492 -12.45 23.44 -20.27
N GLU A 493 -12.48 23.68 -18.95
CA GLU A 493 -11.92 24.89 -18.34
C GLU A 493 -10.41 24.99 -18.60
N ILE A 494 -9.66 23.90 -18.47
CA ILE A 494 -8.23 23.85 -18.81
C ILE A 494 -8.00 24.30 -20.24
N MET A 495 -8.79 23.82 -21.19
CA MET A 495 -8.64 24.19 -22.60
C MET A 495 -9.02 25.64 -22.88
N GLU A 496 -10.12 26.12 -22.31
CA GLU A 496 -10.53 27.52 -22.46
C GLU A 496 -9.51 28.48 -21.82
N ALA A 497 -8.97 28.14 -20.65
CA ALA A 497 -7.92 28.89 -19.99
C ALA A 497 -6.60 28.83 -20.77
N TRP A 498 -6.24 27.67 -21.32
CA TRP A 498 -5.05 27.51 -22.16
C TRP A 498 -5.11 28.42 -23.38
N MET A 499 -6.24 28.45 -24.10
CA MET A 499 -6.39 29.29 -25.30
C MET A 499 -6.38 30.79 -24.99
N ARG A 500 -6.77 31.18 -23.77
CA ARG A 500 -6.68 32.58 -23.29
C ARG A 500 -5.29 32.95 -22.77
N TRP A 501 -4.40 31.98 -22.55
CA TRP A 501 -3.08 32.24 -21.97
C TRP A 501 -2.17 32.97 -22.97
N PRO A 502 -1.74 34.22 -22.68
CA PRO A 502 -0.91 35.00 -23.59
C PRO A 502 0.50 34.44 -23.79
N PHE A 503 1.02 33.67 -22.82
CA PHE A 503 2.38 33.14 -22.84
C PHE A 503 2.43 31.64 -23.11
N ARG A 504 1.33 31.05 -23.60
CA ARG A 504 1.33 29.62 -23.95
C ARG A 504 2.36 29.36 -25.06
N PRO A 505 3.03 28.19 -25.03
CA PRO A 505 3.87 27.79 -26.16
C PRO A 505 3.06 27.72 -27.45
N ASP A 506 3.74 28.04 -28.54
CA ASP A 506 3.14 27.96 -29.88
C ASP A 506 2.81 26.51 -30.26
N ARG A 507 1.79 26.30 -31.10
CA ARG A 507 1.36 24.96 -31.53
C ARG A 507 2.54 24.16 -32.08
N PHE A 508 3.35 24.76 -32.93
CA PHE A 508 4.48 24.09 -33.57
C PHE A 508 5.54 23.65 -32.55
N GLU A 509 5.79 24.46 -31.50
CA GLU A 509 6.67 24.07 -30.40
C GLU A 509 6.14 22.84 -29.64
N LEU A 510 4.83 22.79 -29.40
CA LEU A 510 4.17 21.65 -28.74
C LEU A 510 4.24 20.39 -29.61
N MET A 511 3.96 20.51 -30.90
CA MET A 511 4.02 19.38 -31.84
C MET A 511 5.44 18.85 -31.97
N LYS A 512 6.45 19.73 -32.03
CA LYS A 512 7.87 19.35 -32.02
C LYS A 512 8.24 18.60 -30.74
N LYS A 513 7.75 19.04 -29.57
CA LYS A 513 7.93 18.32 -28.29
C LYS A 513 7.25 16.96 -28.27
N SER A 514 6.09 16.81 -28.93
CA SER A 514 5.40 15.52 -29.06
C SER A 514 6.08 14.54 -30.02
N GLY A 515 7.09 14.99 -30.78
CA GLY A 515 7.75 14.20 -31.82
C GLY A 515 7.00 14.18 -33.15
N SER A 516 5.96 15.02 -33.31
CA SER A 516 5.22 15.17 -34.56
C SER A 516 5.89 16.21 -35.47
N ALA A 517 6.08 15.86 -36.74
CA ALA A 517 6.67 16.72 -37.75
C ALA A 517 5.57 17.52 -38.49
N THR A 518 5.07 18.57 -37.86
CA THR A 518 4.24 19.58 -38.54
C THR A 518 5.13 20.66 -39.13
N TYR A 519 4.93 20.98 -40.42
CA TYR A 519 5.61 22.11 -41.08
C TYR A 519 5.18 23.43 -40.43
N ASP A 520 6.15 24.16 -39.87
CA ASP A 520 5.97 25.50 -39.33
C ASP A 520 6.36 26.52 -40.41
N PRO A 521 5.38 27.24 -41.01
CA PRO A 521 5.66 28.21 -42.08
C PRO A 521 6.48 29.41 -41.60
N ASP A 522 6.53 29.67 -40.29
CA ASP A 522 7.24 30.81 -39.71
C ASP A 522 8.60 30.42 -39.11
N GLU A 523 9.01 29.14 -39.19
CA GLU A 523 10.30 28.66 -38.65
C GLU A 523 11.50 29.30 -39.39
N GLU A 524 11.35 29.60 -40.68
CA GLU A 524 12.38 30.33 -41.45
C GLU A 524 12.51 31.79 -41.02
N ALA A 525 11.39 32.46 -40.70
CA ALA A 525 11.36 33.87 -40.30
C ALA A 525 11.85 34.11 -38.86
N ARG A 526 11.80 33.11 -37.96
CA ARG A 526 12.28 33.21 -36.57
C ARG A 526 13.77 32.90 -36.42
N ASN A 527 14.38 32.27 -37.42
CA ASN A 527 15.79 31.89 -37.44
C ASN A 527 16.70 32.93 -38.13
N GLU A 528 16.12 34.00 -38.69
CA GLU A 528 16.79 35.23 -39.14
C GLU A 528 16.77 36.30 -38.04
#